data_AF-A0A1S2P5B3-F1
#
_entry.id   AF-A0A1S2P5B3-F1
#
_cell.length_a   1.000
_cell.length_b   1.000
_cell.length_c   1.000
_cell.angle_alpha   90.00
_cell.angle_beta   90.00
_cell.angle_gamma   90.00
#
_symmetry.space_group_name_H-M   'P 1'
#
loop_
_entity.id
_entity.type
_entity.pdbx_description
1 polymer ?
#
loop_
_entity_poly.entity_id
_entity_poly.type
_entity_poly.pdbx_seq_one_letter_code
_entity_poly.pdbx_strand_id
1 'polypeptide(L)'
;MAGSFGAGAPDPGKAADLAGFIDQLGALRAWGGQPSYRVLARRVGPLLRPPREVSPSTLVDVFKSGRRRLDLELVEGIVRALGAGEDVLRWREAYGRVCTRARTGGAAGALR
;
A
#
# COMPACT_ATOMS: atom_id res chain seq x y z
N MET A 1 -0.68 24.93 -1.31
CA MET A 1 0.74 24.51 -1.21
C MET A 1 0.80 23.01 -1.37
N ALA A 2 1.16 22.50 -2.54
CA ALA A 2 1.45 21.08 -2.75
C ALA A 2 2.89 20.84 -2.28
N GLY A 3 3.06 20.05 -1.23
CA GLY A 3 4.36 19.77 -0.62
C GLY A 3 5.33 19.20 -1.63
N SER A 4 6.46 19.89 -1.78
CA SER A 4 7.58 19.47 -2.60
C SER A 4 8.26 18.25 -1.96
N PHE A 5 8.60 17.29 -2.80
CA PHE A 5 9.06 15.96 -2.48
C PHE A 5 10.50 15.96 -1.97
N GLY A 6 10.85 15.01 -1.09
CA GLY A 6 12.12 14.32 -1.28
C GLY A 6 12.06 13.68 -2.66
N ALA A 7 12.80 14.20 -3.64
CA ALA A 7 12.59 14.06 -5.09
C ALA A 7 12.66 12.64 -5.70
N GLY A 8 12.45 11.56 -4.93
CA GLY A 8 12.44 10.18 -5.42
C GLY A 8 11.39 9.24 -4.81
N ALA A 9 10.61 9.66 -3.82
CA ALA A 9 9.60 8.77 -3.21
C ALA A 9 8.37 8.60 -4.14
N PRO A 10 7.86 7.37 -4.31
CA PRO A 10 6.73 7.10 -5.19
C PRO A 10 5.42 7.71 -4.66
N ASP A 11 4.54 8.04 -5.59
CA ASP A 11 3.31 8.77 -5.32
C ASP A 11 2.09 7.85 -5.38
N PRO A 12 1.47 7.50 -4.24
CA PRO A 12 0.27 6.66 -4.23
C PRO A 12 -0.93 7.34 -4.88
N GLY A 13 -0.92 8.68 -5.05
CA GLY A 13 -1.96 9.44 -5.72
C GLY A 13 -2.09 9.14 -7.21
N LYS A 14 -1.05 8.59 -7.85
CA LYS A 14 -1.07 8.18 -9.27
C LYS A 14 -1.87 6.89 -9.52
N ALA A 15 -2.19 6.13 -8.48
CA ALA A 15 -2.96 4.90 -8.60
C ALA A 15 -4.41 5.19 -8.97
N ALA A 16 -4.84 4.72 -10.15
CA ALA A 16 -6.22 4.82 -10.59
C ALA A 16 -7.12 3.70 -10.05
N ASP A 17 -6.53 2.54 -9.73
CA ASP A 17 -7.17 1.33 -9.24
C ASP A 17 -6.25 0.55 -8.28
N LEU A 18 -6.70 -0.63 -7.84
CA LEU A 18 -5.97 -1.43 -6.84
C LEU A 18 -4.68 -2.02 -7.40
N ALA A 19 -4.65 -2.37 -8.69
CA ALA A 19 -3.43 -2.85 -9.33
C ALA A 19 -2.38 -1.73 -9.35
N GLY A 20 -2.76 -0.53 -9.80
CA GLY A 20 -1.87 0.63 -9.78
C GLY A 20 -1.42 1.03 -8.37
N PHE A 21 -2.26 0.82 -7.35
CA PHE A 21 -1.87 1.05 -5.95
C PHE A 21 -0.80 0.06 -5.49
N ILE A 22 -0.94 -1.22 -5.86
CA ILE A 22 0.06 -2.26 -5.58
C ILE A 22 1.37 -1.97 -6.31
N ASP A 23 1.31 -1.46 -7.55
CA ASP A 23 2.50 -1.04 -8.29
C ASP A 23 3.24 0.10 -7.59
N GLN A 24 2.51 1.09 -7.07
CA GLN A 24 3.12 2.16 -6.26
C GLN A 24 3.74 1.61 -4.97
N LEU A 25 3.09 0.67 -4.27
CA LEU A 25 3.71 -0.01 -3.12
C LEU A 25 4.98 -0.75 -3.51
N GLY A 26 5.00 -1.39 -4.68
CA GLY A 26 6.18 -2.05 -5.25
C GLY A 26 7.31 -1.05 -5.49
N ALA A 27 7.00 0.10 -6.08
CA ALA A 27 7.95 1.20 -6.25
C ALA A 27 8.45 1.72 -4.89
N LEU A 28 7.60 1.79 -3.87
CA LEU A 28 7.99 2.23 -2.53
C LEU A 28 8.97 1.24 -1.90
N ARG A 29 8.73 -0.05 -2.10
CA ARG A 29 9.65 -1.09 -1.66
C ARG A 29 11.01 -0.96 -2.36
N ALA A 30 11.04 -0.68 -3.66
CA ALA A 30 12.27 -0.44 -4.39
C ALA A 30 13.00 0.81 -3.87
N TRP A 31 12.28 1.91 -3.67
CA TRP A 31 12.82 3.15 -3.09
C TRP A 31 13.40 2.95 -1.69
N GLY A 32 12.74 2.15 -0.84
CA GLY A 32 13.20 1.78 0.50
C GLY A 32 14.34 0.75 0.54
N GLY A 33 15.03 0.51 -0.59
CA GLY A 33 16.18 -0.40 -0.69
C GLY A 33 15.83 -1.86 -0.97
N GLN A 34 14.63 -2.13 -1.49
CA GLN A 34 14.17 -3.46 -1.90
C GLN A 34 14.37 -4.56 -0.84
N PRO A 35 13.92 -4.36 0.43
CA PRO A 35 14.07 -5.37 1.46
C PRO A 35 13.36 -6.67 1.04
N SER A 36 13.91 -7.82 1.42
CA SER A 36 13.22 -9.10 1.24
C SER A 36 11.91 -9.13 2.02
N TYR A 37 10.93 -9.93 1.58
CA TYR A 37 9.66 -10.05 2.31
C TYR A 37 9.85 -10.53 3.75
N ARG A 38 10.86 -11.35 4.02
CA ARG A 38 11.19 -11.79 5.39
C ARG A 38 11.70 -10.64 6.26
N VAL A 39 12.53 -9.76 5.70
CA VAL A 39 13.02 -8.56 6.41
C VAL A 39 11.87 -7.58 6.63
N LEU A 40 11.05 -7.35 5.60
CA LEU A 40 9.91 -6.46 5.69
C LEU A 40 8.89 -6.96 6.74
N ALA A 41 8.62 -8.26 6.80
CA ALA A 41 7.73 -8.87 7.80
C ALA A 41 8.16 -8.56 9.24
N ARG A 42 9.47 -8.69 9.51
CA ARG A 42 10.06 -8.37 10.82
C ARG A 42 9.96 -6.89 11.18
N ARG A 43 10.04 -6.00 10.19
CA ARG A 43 9.91 -4.55 10.39
C ARG A 43 8.46 -4.12 10.59
N VAL A 44 7.52 -4.74 9.88
CA VAL A 44 6.10 -4.37 9.90
C VAL A 44 5.42 -4.82 11.19
N GLY A 45 5.69 -6.02 11.68
CA GLY A 45 4.96 -6.59 12.82
C GLY A 45 4.89 -5.70 14.07
N PRO A 46 6.01 -5.10 14.52
CA PRO A 46 6.02 -4.16 15.64
C PRO A 46 5.25 -2.84 15.40
N LEU A 47 4.98 -2.49 14.14
CA LEU A 47 4.32 -1.23 13.75
C LEU A 47 2.79 -1.35 13.66
N LEU A 48 2.24 -2.55 13.80
CA LEU A 48 0.81 -2.83 13.81
C LEU A 48 0.21 -2.59 15.21
N ARG A 49 -1.12 -2.41 15.29
CA ARG A 49 -1.83 -2.19 16.56
C ARG A 49 -2.99 -3.19 16.74
N PRO A 50 -2.85 -4.21 17.62
CA PRO A 50 -1.69 -4.50 18.46
C PRO A 50 -0.49 -5.03 17.64
N PRO A 51 0.74 -4.93 18.18
CA PRO A 51 1.92 -5.55 17.59
C PRO A 51 1.69 -7.05 17.39
N ARG A 52 1.96 -7.57 16.20
CA ARG A 52 1.76 -8.98 15.86
C ARG A 52 2.77 -9.45 14.83
N GLU A 53 3.07 -10.74 14.82
CA GLU A 53 3.92 -11.32 13.79
C GLU A 53 3.20 -11.31 12.44
N VAL A 54 3.91 -10.93 11.39
CA VAL A 54 3.41 -10.94 10.00
C VAL A 54 4.18 -12.01 9.24
N SER A 55 3.47 -12.94 8.61
CA SER A 55 4.14 -13.96 7.79
C SER A 55 4.70 -13.33 6.50
N PRO A 56 5.87 -13.77 6.00
CA PRO A 56 6.38 -13.32 4.71
C PRO A 56 5.42 -13.61 3.55
N SER A 57 4.63 -14.70 3.64
CA SER A 57 3.59 -15.03 2.66
C SER A 57 2.46 -14.01 2.64
N THR A 58 2.06 -13.46 3.80
CA THR A 58 1.08 -12.36 3.87
C THR A 58 1.60 -11.14 3.12
N LEU A 59 2.88 -10.80 3.26
CA LEU A 59 3.46 -9.70 2.50
C LEU A 59 3.50 -10.01 1.01
N VAL A 60 3.95 -11.20 0.61
CA VAL A 60 3.90 -11.61 -0.81
C VAL A 60 2.49 -11.43 -1.38
N ASP A 61 1.46 -11.82 -0.64
CA ASP A 61 0.07 -11.67 -1.05
C ASP A 61 -0.40 -10.22 -1.15
N VAL A 62 0.10 -9.30 -0.32
CA VAL A 62 -0.18 -7.85 -0.47
C VAL A 62 0.32 -7.32 -1.81
N PHE A 63 1.49 -7.81 -2.26
CA PHE A 63 2.06 -7.41 -3.54
C PHE A 63 1.49 -8.21 -4.73
N LYS A 64 0.55 -9.13 -4.51
CA LYS A 64 -0.16 -9.85 -5.57
C LYS A 64 -1.51 -9.17 -5.82
N SER A 65 -1.75 -8.77 -7.07
CA SER A 65 -2.95 -8.08 -7.56
C SER A 65 -4.28 -8.87 -7.50
N GLY A 66 -4.31 -10.02 -6.82
CA GLY A 66 -5.47 -10.92 -6.76
C GLY A 66 -6.46 -10.66 -5.61
N ARG A 67 -6.12 -9.82 -4.62
CA ARG A 67 -7.03 -9.55 -3.49
C ARG A 67 -7.95 -8.38 -3.77
N ARG A 68 -9.24 -8.54 -3.50
CA ARG A 68 -10.27 -7.48 -3.60
C ARG A 68 -10.12 -6.34 -2.59
N ARG A 69 -9.42 -6.58 -1.46
CA ARG A 69 -9.15 -5.61 -0.38
C ARG A 69 -7.83 -5.95 0.31
N LEU A 70 -7.01 -4.92 0.52
CA LEU A 70 -5.84 -4.94 1.40
C LEU A 70 -6.24 -4.53 2.83
N ASP A 71 -5.56 -5.08 3.82
CA ASP A 71 -5.65 -4.64 5.22
C ASP A 71 -4.95 -3.26 5.31
N LEU A 72 -5.71 -2.24 5.73
CA LEU A 72 -5.20 -0.88 5.80
C LEU A 72 -4.09 -0.73 6.86
N GLU A 73 -4.23 -1.38 8.02
CA GLU A 73 -3.19 -1.32 9.05
C GLU A 73 -1.88 -1.95 8.54
N LEU A 74 -2.01 -3.03 7.76
CA LEU A 74 -0.86 -3.66 7.13
C LEU A 74 -0.20 -2.74 6.09
N VAL A 75 -0.99 -2.01 5.29
CA VAL A 75 -0.46 -1.00 4.35
C VAL A 75 0.27 0.10 5.10
N GLU A 76 -0.32 0.66 6.16
CA GLU A 76 0.35 1.70 6.97
C GLU A 76 1.65 1.18 7.58
N GLY A 77 1.64 -0.04 8.11
CA GLY A 77 2.83 -0.70 8.66
C GLY A 77 3.93 -0.87 7.62
N ILE A 78 3.60 -1.27 6.39
CA ILE A 78 4.54 -1.39 5.27
C ILE A 78 5.14 -0.02 4.92
N VAL A 79 4.32 1.01 4.78
CA VAL A 79 4.76 2.37 4.44
C VAL A 79 5.73 2.92 5.49
N ARG A 80 5.41 2.75 6.78
CA ARG A 80 6.31 3.11 7.90
C ARG A 80 7.61 2.30 7.87
N ALA A 81 7.53 0.99 7.64
CA ALA A 81 8.70 0.09 7.59
C ALA A 81 9.65 0.37 6.42
N LEU A 82 9.17 1.03 5.36
CA LEU A 82 9.93 1.44 4.19
C LEU A 82 10.48 2.87 4.29
N GLY A 83 10.28 3.55 5.44
CA GLY A 83 10.82 4.88 5.69
C GLY A 83 9.94 6.03 5.25
N ALA A 84 8.73 5.77 4.75
CA ALA A 84 7.77 6.80 4.33
C ALA A 84 6.71 7.08 5.41
N GLY A 85 7.11 7.09 6.69
CA GLY A 85 6.20 7.24 7.83
C GLY A 85 5.38 8.53 7.81
N GLU A 86 5.92 9.62 7.26
CA GLU A 86 5.23 10.91 7.13
C GLU A 86 4.14 10.88 6.03
N ASP A 87 4.28 10.02 5.02
CA ASP A 87 3.33 9.90 3.91
C ASP A 87 2.15 8.95 4.23
N VAL A 88 2.11 8.31 5.41
CA VAL A 88 1.11 7.29 5.74
C VAL A 88 -0.33 7.75 5.49
N LEU A 89 -0.65 9.00 5.85
CA LEU A 89 -1.99 9.57 5.61
C LEU A 89 -2.34 9.61 4.11
N ARG A 90 -1.38 9.99 3.28
CA ARG A 90 -1.54 10.06 1.82
C ARG A 90 -1.70 8.68 1.19
N TRP A 91 -0.98 7.68 1.69
CA TRP A 91 -1.17 6.27 1.29
C TRP A 91 -2.55 5.76 1.68
N ARG A 92 -3.03 6.08 2.89
CA ARG A 92 -4.38 5.75 3.37
C ARG A 92 -5.47 6.38 2.50
N GLU A 93 -5.34 7.67 2.20
CA GLU A 93 -6.29 8.39 1.34
C GLU A 93 -6.35 7.82 -0.08
N ALA A 94 -5.19 7.54 -0.68
CA ALA A 94 -5.11 6.92 -2.00
C ALA A 94 -5.81 5.55 -2.02
N TYR A 95 -5.53 4.70 -1.03
CA TYR A 95 -6.21 3.42 -0.90
C TYR A 95 -7.74 3.55 -0.78
N GLY A 96 -8.21 4.53 0.00
CA GLY A 96 -9.63 4.84 0.15
C GLY A 96 -10.31 5.26 -1.17
N ARG A 97 -9.65 6.11 -1.97
CA ARG A 97 -10.13 6.52 -3.30
C ARG A 97 -10.26 5.32 -4.24
N VAL A 98 -9.22 4.49 -4.28
CA VAL A 98 -9.15 3.29 -5.11
C VAL A 98 -10.23 2.28 -4.74
N CYS A 99 -10.44 2.01 -3.44
CA CYS A 99 -11.49 1.13 -2.94
C CYS A 99 -12.90 1.64 -3.23
N THR A 100 -13.09 2.96 -3.22
CA THR A 100 -14.39 3.57 -3.54
C THR A 100 -14.68 3.45 -5.04
N ARG A 101 -13.69 3.72 -5.89
CA ARG A 101 -13.82 3.53 -7.35
C ARG A 101 -14.10 2.07 -7.72
N ALA A 102 -13.44 1.11 -7.08
CA ALA A 102 -13.70 -0.32 -7.30
C ALA A 102 -15.15 -0.72 -6.95
N ARG A 103 -15.77 -0.08 -5.94
CA ARG A 103 -17.19 -0.28 -5.62
C ARG A 103 -18.11 0.35 -6.67
N THR A 104 -17.83 1.59 -7.08
CA THR A 104 -18.67 2.32 -8.04
C THR A 104 -18.56 1.75 -9.46
N GLY A 105 -17.37 1.34 -9.89
CA GLY A 105 -17.15 0.69 -11.18
C GLY A 105 -17.75 -0.71 -11.29
N GLY A 106 -18.01 -1.38 -10.16
CA GLY A 106 -18.74 -2.64 -10.11
C GLY A 106 -20.25 -2.51 -10.26
N ALA A 107 -20.82 -1.32 -10.04
CA ALA A 107 -22.25 -1.06 -10.23
C ALA A 107 -22.60 -0.61 -11.66
N ALA A 108 -21.63 -0.11 -12.43
CA ALA A 108 -21.85 0.38 -13.81
C ALA A 108 -21.74 -0.71 -14.90
N GLY A 109 -21.68 -1.99 -14.51
CA GLY A 109 -21.47 -3.13 -15.42
C GLY A 109 -22.67 -4.06 -15.61
N ALA A 110 -23.87 -3.71 -15.14
CA ALA A 110 -25.03 -4.61 -15.18
C ALA A 110 -26.31 -3.92 -15.68
N LEU A 111 -26.28 -3.41 -16.90
CA LEU A 111 -27.47 -3.19 -17.75
C LEU A 111 -27.05 -3.41 -19.20
N ARG A 112 -27.21 -4.64 -19.69
CA ARG A 112 -27.34 -4.95 -21.13
C ARG A 112 -28.33 -6.10 -21.25
#